data_AF-A8PTU2-F1
#
_entry.id   AF-A8PTU2-F1
#
_cell.length_a   1.000
_cell.length_b   1.000
_cell.length_c   1.000
_cell.angle_alpha   90.00
_cell.angle_beta   90.00
_cell.angle_gamma   90.00
#
_symmetry.space_group_name_H-M   'P 1'
#
loop_
_entity.id
_entity.type
_entity.pdbx_description
1 polymer ?
#
loop_
_entity_poly.entity_id
_entity_poly.type
_entity_poly.pdbx_seq_one_letter_code
_entity_poly.pdbx_strand_id
1 'polypeptide(L)'
;MTYLQNTAVYAKLPEDISDRWVLLLDPMLATGGSAIQAMQVLVDHGVQPSKILFLNMIASPEGLQNVWKAFPDVRVISAWVDAKLSDRCYILPGLGDYGDRYYSG
;
A
#
# COMPACT_ATOMS: atom_id res chain seq x y z
N MET A 1 -23.33 3.74 8.11
CA MET A 1 -22.41 3.15 7.11
C MET A 1 -21.21 2.62 7.86
N THR A 2 -21.17 1.31 8.09
CA THR A 2 -20.08 0.65 8.81
C THR A 2 -18.88 0.63 7.87
N TYR A 3 -17.83 1.40 8.17
CA TYR A 3 -16.56 1.27 7.48
C TYR A 3 -16.08 -0.18 7.67
N LEU A 4 -15.84 -0.91 6.59
CA LEU A 4 -15.10 -2.17 6.67
C LEU A 4 -13.72 -1.81 7.25
N GLN A 5 -13.49 -2.17 8.51
CA GLN A 5 -12.15 -2.09 9.08
C GLN A 5 -11.31 -3.10 8.31
N ASN A 6 -10.49 -2.62 7.37
CA ASN A 6 -9.39 -3.40 6.84
C ASN A 6 -8.64 -3.91 8.07
N THR A 7 -8.62 -5.21 8.29
CA THR A 7 -7.97 -5.89 9.41
C THR A 7 -7.06 -6.95 8.81
N ALA A 8 -5.80 -7.00 9.23
CA ALA A 8 -4.85 -7.99 8.74
C ALA A 8 -5.36 -9.39 9.11
N VAL A 9 -5.63 -10.21 8.10
CA VAL A 9 -6.15 -11.57 8.28
C VAL A 9 -5.02 -12.56 8.61
N TYR A 10 -3.83 -12.32 8.05
CA TYR A 10 -2.66 -13.17 8.21
C TYR A 10 -1.38 -12.35 8.07
N ALA A 11 -0.40 -12.60 8.94
CA ALA A 11 0.94 -12.03 8.84
C ALA A 11 1.97 -13.10 9.22
N LYS A 12 2.98 -13.29 8.36
CA LYS A 12 4.14 -14.13 8.63
C LYS A 12 5.38 -13.35 8.24
N LEU A 13 6.19 -13.00 9.23
CA LEU A 13 7.33 -12.10 9.09
C LEU A 13 8.60 -12.81 9.61
N PRO A 14 9.80 -12.46 9.12
CA PRO A 14 11.05 -12.89 9.74
C PRO A 14 11.12 -12.45 11.21
N GLU A 15 11.72 -13.27 12.06
CA GLU A 15 11.86 -12.96 13.50
C GLU A 15 12.68 -11.68 13.75
N ASP A 16 13.61 -11.36 12.84
CA ASP A 16 14.49 -10.19 12.92
C ASP A 16 14.04 -9.03 12.01
N ILE A 17 12.74 -8.95 11.69
CA ILE A 17 12.22 -7.93 10.76
C ILE A 17 12.46 -6.49 11.23
N SER A 18 12.47 -6.23 12.55
CA SER A 18 12.68 -4.91 13.15
C SER A 18 14.01 -4.26 12.75
N ASP A 19 15.03 -5.07 12.45
CA ASP A 19 16.37 -4.58 12.12
C ASP A 19 16.59 -4.39 10.61
N ARG A 20 15.63 -4.81 9.77
CA ARG A 20 15.78 -4.86 8.31
C ARG A 20 15.21 -3.65 7.59
N TRP A 21 15.66 -3.46 6.35
CA TRP A 21 14.91 -2.70 5.35
C TRP A 21 13.79 -3.57 4.81
N VAL A 22 12.58 -3.01 4.67
CA VAL A 22 11.41 -3.72 4.16
C VAL A 22 11.02 -3.15 2.80
N LEU A 23 10.98 -4.02 1.80
CA LEU A 23 10.34 -3.73 0.52
C LEU A 23 8.89 -4.20 0.62
N LEU A 24 7.97 -3.27 0.86
CA LEU A 24 6.54 -3.54 0.83
C LEU A 24 6.08 -3.49 -0.63
N LEU A 25 5.48 -4.58 -1.13
CA LEU A 25 5.13 -4.74 -2.54
C LEU A 25 3.62 -4.82 -2.70
N ASP A 26 3.05 -3.90 -3.47
CA ASP A 26 1.65 -3.96 -3.93
C ASP A 26 1.58 -3.29 -5.31
N PRO A 27 1.08 -3.94 -6.37
CA PRO A 27 1.01 -3.32 -7.69
C PRO A 27 0.22 -2.01 -7.73
N MET A 28 -0.80 -1.83 -6.87
CA MET A 28 -1.74 -0.71 -6.95
C MET A 28 -1.89 0.07 -5.65
N LEU A 29 -1.58 1.36 -5.67
CA LEU A 29 -1.90 2.31 -4.61
C LEU A 29 -3.14 3.12 -4.98
N ALA A 30 -4.33 2.56 -4.72
CA ALA A 30 -5.61 3.25 -4.94
C ALA A 30 -5.95 4.19 -3.78
N THR A 31 -6.76 3.77 -2.80
CA THR A 31 -7.10 4.60 -1.63
C THR A 31 -5.99 4.67 -0.58
N GLY A 32 -5.06 3.70 -0.61
CA GLY A 32 -4.00 3.53 0.37
C GLY A 32 -4.39 2.73 1.62
N GLY A 33 -5.68 2.37 1.79
CA GLY A 33 -6.14 1.70 3.02
C GLY A 33 -5.42 0.39 3.34
N SER A 34 -5.23 -0.49 2.34
CA SER A 34 -4.52 -1.76 2.52
C SER A 34 -3.02 -1.57 2.80
N ALA A 35 -2.38 -0.64 2.09
CA ALA A 35 -0.97 -0.31 2.28
C ALA A 35 -0.70 0.27 3.68
N ILE A 36 -1.54 1.20 4.15
CA ILE A 36 -1.47 1.78 5.49
C ILE A 36 -1.61 0.69 6.55
N GLN A 37 -2.54 -0.24 6.38
CA GLN A 37 -2.66 -1.37 7.29
C GLN A 37 -1.40 -2.24 7.28
N ALA A 38 -0.85 -2.59 6.11
CA ALA A 38 0.36 -3.39 6.03
C ALA A 38 1.55 -2.68 6.70
N MET A 39 1.68 -1.37 6.50
CA MET A 39 2.67 -0.55 7.20
C MET A 39 2.46 -0.56 8.71
N GLN A 40 1.21 -0.47 9.18
CA GLN A 40 0.91 -0.56 10.62
C GLN A 40 1.36 -1.90 11.19
N VAL A 41 1.09 -3.02 10.50
CA VAL A 41 1.59 -4.34 10.92
C VAL A 41 3.11 -4.34 11.03
N LEU A 42 3.84 -3.78 10.06
CA LEU A 42 5.30 -3.71 10.12
C LEU A 42 5.79 -2.88 11.32
N VAL A 43 5.17 -1.73 11.57
CA VAL A 43 5.50 -0.84 12.70
C VAL A 43 5.20 -1.51 14.03
N ASP A 44 4.08 -2.23 14.14
CA ASP A 44 3.71 -3.00 15.34
C ASP A 44 4.73 -4.12 15.63
N HIS A 45 5.45 -4.58 14.60
CA HIS A 45 6.57 -5.54 14.73
C HIS A 45 7.94 -4.86 14.82
N GLY A 46 7.99 -3.56 15.12
CA GLY A 46 9.22 -2.81 15.41
C GLY A 46 9.98 -2.30 14.19
N VAL A 47 9.43 -2.42 12.98
CA VAL A 47 10.05 -1.84 11.78
C VAL A 47 9.91 -0.31 11.85
N GLN A 48 11.04 0.40 11.73
CA GLN A 48 11.01 1.86 11.66
C GLN A 48 10.37 2.30 10.33
N PRO A 49 9.40 3.24 10.32
CA PRO A 49 8.77 3.73 9.09
C PRO A 49 9.76 4.18 8.01
N SER A 50 10.88 4.81 8.42
CA SER A 50 11.97 5.24 7.54
C SER A 50 12.70 4.10 6.81
N LYS A 51 12.58 2.86 7.31
CA LYS A 51 13.12 1.63 6.71
C LYS A 51 12.12 0.91 5.80
N ILE A 52 10.91 1.45 5.61
CA ILE A 52 9.90 0.89 4.71
C ILE A 52 10.01 1.60 3.36
N LEU A 53 10.26 0.81 2.32
CA LEU A 53 10.13 1.22 0.92
C LEU A 53 8.86 0.59 0.37
N PHE A 54 7.86 1.41 0.04
CA PHE A 54 6.64 0.92 -0.57
C PHE A 54 6.72 1.02 -2.10
N LEU A 55 6.85 -0.13 -2.76
CA LEU A 55 6.98 -0.24 -4.20
C LEU A 55 5.63 -0.60 -4.82
N ASN A 56 5.21 0.19 -5.79
CA ASN A 56 4.00 -0.06 -6.58
C ASN A 56 4.21 0.27 -8.06
N MET A 57 3.35 -0.27 -8.92
CA MET A 57 3.38 0.07 -10.34
C MET A 57 2.60 1.34 -10.63
N ILE A 58 1.42 1.47 -10.02
CA ILE A 58 0.53 2.60 -10.27
C ILE A 58 -0.04 3.14 -8.96
N ALA A 59 -0.11 4.47 -8.85
CA ALA A 59 -0.69 5.14 -7.70
C ALA A 59 -1.72 6.19 -8.11
N SER A 60 -2.62 6.52 -7.19
CA SER A 60 -3.45 7.73 -7.26
C SER A 60 -2.87 8.83 -6.34
N PRO A 61 -3.11 10.12 -6.64
CA PRO A 61 -2.70 11.23 -5.78
C PRO A 61 -3.33 11.15 -4.39
N GLU A 62 -4.59 10.72 -4.30
CA GLU A 62 -5.32 10.54 -3.05
C GLU A 62 -4.71 9.42 -2.20
N GLY A 63 -4.34 8.29 -2.82
CA GLY A 63 -3.65 7.18 -2.15
C GLY A 63 -2.30 7.60 -1.58
N LEU A 64 -1.50 8.34 -2.36
CA LEU A 64 -0.21 8.88 -1.92
C LEU A 64 -0.38 9.83 -0.73
N GLN A 65 -1.33 10.77 -0.81
CA GLN A 65 -1.61 11.70 0.29
C GLN A 65 -2.03 10.97 1.56
N ASN A 66 -2.88 9.95 1.45
CA ASN A 66 -3.33 9.16 2.59
C ASN A 66 -2.16 8.40 3.24
N VAL A 67 -1.29 7.77 2.42
CA VAL A 67 -0.10 7.06 2.92
C VAL A 67 0.83 8.01 3.65
N TRP A 68 1.19 9.16 3.06
CA TRP A 68 2.10 10.10 3.70
C TRP A 68 1.50 10.84 4.90
N LYS A 69 0.17 10.99 4.95
CA LYS A 69 -0.50 11.49 6.14
C LYS A 69 -0.42 10.50 7.31
N ALA A 70 -0.52 9.19 7.03
CA ALA A 70 -0.42 8.14 8.04
C ALA A 70 1.03 7.84 8.44
N PHE A 71 1.93 7.78 7.47
CA PHE A 71 3.34 7.43 7.63
C PHE A 71 4.24 8.39 6.83
N PRO A 72 4.53 9.59 7.38
CA PRO A 72 5.26 10.64 6.65
C PRO A 72 6.70 10.26 6.30
N ASP A 73 7.30 9.33 7.05
CA ASP A 73 8.70 8.91 6.85
C ASP A 73 8.85 7.74 5.86
N VAL A 74 7.74 7.17 5.37
CA VAL A 74 7.77 6.07 4.40
C VAL A 74 8.11 6.61 3.00
N ARG A 75 9.02 5.93 2.31
CA ARG A 75 9.32 6.24 0.92
C ARG A 75 8.46 5.39 0.00
N VAL A 76 7.74 6.05 -0.90
CA VAL A 76 6.94 5.40 -1.95
C VAL A 76 7.69 5.50 -3.28
N ILE A 77 7.87 4.37 -3.94
CA ILE A 77 8.46 4.28 -5.28
C ILE A 77 7.36 3.74 -6.20
N SER A 78 6.89 4.60 -7.10
CA SER A 78 5.84 4.26 -8.06
C SER A 78 6.33 4.44 -9.48
N ALA A 79 6.00 3.51 -10.38
CA ALA A 79 6.35 3.64 -11.80
C ALA A 79 5.47 4.69 -12.50
N TRP A 80 4.24 4.90 -12.05
CA TRP A 80 3.31 5.86 -12.63
C TRP A 80 2.29 6.39 -11.62
N VAL A 81 1.92 7.67 -11.76
CA VAL A 81 0.84 8.27 -10.97
C VAL A 81 -0.25 8.73 -11.91
N ASP A 82 -1.43 8.14 -11.78
CA ASP A 82 -2.58 8.45 -12.60
C ASP A 82 -3.39 9.63 -12.03
N ALA A 83 -4.40 10.10 -12.77
CA ALA A 83 -4.98 11.41 -12.51
C ALA A 83 -5.79 11.48 -11.20
N LYS A 84 -6.58 10.44 -10.90
CA LYS A 84 -7.53 10.46 -9.78
C LYS A 84 -8.08 9.08 -9.45
N LEU A 85 -8.79 8.99 -8.34
CA LEU A 85 -9.75 7.91 -8.08
C LEU A 85 -11.14 8.23 -8.66
N SER A 86 -11.86 7.18 -9.02
CA SER A 86 -13.30 7.20 -9.26
C SER A 86 -14.08 7.10 -7.94
N ASP A 87 -15.39 7.34 -7.99
CA ASP A 87 -16.30 7.16 -6.84
C ASP A 87 -16.33 5.72 -6.31
N ARG A 88 -15.93 4.75 -7.14
CA ARG A 88 -15.79 3.33 -6.78
C ARG A 88 -14.38 2.94 -6.36
N CYS A 89 -13.51 3.91 -6.09
CA CYS A 89 -12.13 3.70 -5.66
C CYS A 89 -11.20 3.02 -6.68
N TYR A 90 -11.55 3.01 -7.97
CA TYR A 90 -10.63 2.64 -9.05
C TYR A 90 -9.75 3.83 -9.45
N ILE A 91 -8.48 3.57 -9.72
CA ILE A 91 -7.55 4.52 -10.34
C ILE A 91 -7.99 4.79 -11.78
N LEU A 92 -7.98 6.04 -12.22
CA LEU A 92 -8.36 6.46 -13.57
C LEU A 92 -7.22 7.24 -14.26
N PRO A 93 -6.88 6.92 -15.54
CA PRO A 93 -7.47 5.87 -16.40
C PRO A 93 -7.26 4.43 -15.91
N GLY A 94 -6.22 4.17 -15.13
CA GLY A 94 -5.98 2.92 -14.43
C GLY A 94 -5.64 1.73 -15.32
N LEU A 95 -5.59 0.56 -14.69
CA LEU A 95 -5.31 -0.72 -15.35
C LEU A 95 -6.38 -1.78 -15.09
N GLY A 96 -7.52 -1.40 -14.51
CA GLY A 96 -8.54 -2.34 -14.02
C GLY A 96 -8.07 -3.07 -12.76
N ASP A 97 -8.59 -4.27 -12.51
CA ASP A 97 -8.12 -5.12 -11.42
C ASP A 97 -6.81 -5.83 -11.83
N TYR A 98 -5.71 -5.54 -11.13
CA TYR A 98 -4.42 -6.15 -11.42
C TYR A 98 -4.42 -7.65 -11.15
N GLY A 99 -5.02 -8.09 -10.04
CA GLY A 99 -4.97 -9.47 -9.59
C GLY A 99 -5.69 -10.39 -10.57
N ASP A 100 -6.92 -10.02 -10.94
CA ASP A 100 -7.69 -10.78 -11.92
C ASP A 100 -6.95 -10.87 -13.26
N ARG A 101 -6.34 -9.78 -13.72
CA ARG A 101 -5.63 -9.76 -15.01
C ARG A 101 -4.32 -10.53 -15.00
N TYR A 102 -3.62 -10.56 -13.87
CA TYR A 102 -2.31 -11.20 -13.77
C TYR A 102 -2.41 -12.72 -13.53
N TYR A 103 -3.38 -13.17 -12.72
CA TYR A 103 -3.48 -14.58 -12.32
C TYR A 103 -4.48 -15.41 -13.13
N SER A 104 -5.36 -14.80 -13.91
CA SER A 104 -6.36 -15.52 -14.74
C SER A 104 -5.82 -15.93 -16.12
N GLY A 105 -4.50 -16.09 -16.25
CA GLY A 105 -3.82 -16.52 -17.48
C GLY A 105 -3.83 -18.02 -17.70
#